data_AF-A0A4Y3JP46-F1
#
_entry.id   AF-A0A4Y3JP46-F1
#
_cell.length_a   1.000
_cell.length_b   1.000
_cell.length_c   1.000
_cell.angle_alpha   90.00
_cell.angle_beta   90.00
_cell.angle_gamma   90.00
#
_symmetry.space_group_name_H-M   'P 1'
#
loop_
_entity.id
_entity.type
_entity.pdbx_description
1 polymer ?
#
loop_
_entity_poly.entity_id
_entity_poly.type
_entity_poly.pdbx_seq_one_letter_code
_entity_poly.pdbx_strand_id
1 'polypeptide(L)'
;MASVLTLVELVNLSLLPSTYPDEFSEYAVFYNTYSGKNNHEVISIENNVLSAQQDRLYQYLEENGMLLIGTVSYFMEEKEINRKICVNVNYLQKYPIISVTGQKITISPEETQRVFLVPERLENQFQEIKEHYLHGYFLDESQADFYLIRSKQEIHTFHPDEEIIYYPNVIEVQTRNNSAGNLRQIITGMGHFDPVKVPITQSVEETFEPIKKVLEENYLLDNYPVLTPLSEIKKVDLQRGLGGIKQRSLEILFALYLLITMIAYLVLISLKIKKQKYTIWRLNGISMIKTYRMIFLPFFIQYGALVLYTTFMDAPFAWL
;
A
#
# COMPACT_ATOMS: atom_id res chain seq x y z
N MET A 1 16.13 20.23 -0.21
CA MET A 1 15.77 19.83 -1.59
C MET A 1 14.58 18.86 -1.62
N ALA A 2 14.41 17.97 -0.63
CA ALA A 2 13.27 17.05 -0.54
C ALA A 2 11.88 17.74 -0.43
N SER A 3 11.79 18.91 0.22
CA SER A 3 10.53 19.68 0.31
C SER A 3 10.03 20.24 -1.02
N VAL A 4 10.94 20.51 -1.96
CA VAL A 4 10.58 20.96 -3.31
C VAL A 4 10.14 19.75 -4.15
N LEU A 5 10.77 18.59 -3.97
CA LEU A 5 10.41 17.35 -4.65
C LEU A 5 8.98 16.92 -4.30
N THR A 6 8.62 16.94 -3.01
CA THR A 6 7.26 16.62 -2.52
C THR A 6 6.22 17.62 -3.00
N LEU A 7 6.55 18.91 -3.10
CA LEU A 7 5.65 19.91 -3.70
C LEU A 7 5.44 19.69 -5.20
N VAL A 8 6.50 19.32 -5.93
CA VAL A 8 6.41 19.02 -7.38
C VAL A 8 5.60 17.75 -7.64
N GLU A 9 5.80 16.68 -6.85
CA GLU A 9 5.00 15.46 -6.92
C GLU A 9 3.52 15.73 -6.60
N LEU A 10 3.25 16.56 -5.58
CA LEU A 10 1.89 16.91 -5.20
C LEU A 10 1.19 17.78 -6.25
N VAL A 11 1.92 18.73 -6.85
CA VAL A 11 1.42 19.52 -7.98
C VAL A 11 1.12 18.61 -9.17
N ASN A 12 2.02 17.68 -9.50
CA ASN A 12 1.81 16.70 -10.58
C ASN A 12 0.59 15.80 -10.32
N LEU A 13 0.41 15.28 -9.10
CA LEU A 13 -0.79 14.51 -8.75
C LEU A 13 -2.07 15.34 -8.85
N SER A 14 -2.03 16.62 -8.46
CA SER A 14 -3.22 17.51 -8.52
C SER A 14 -3.60 17.94 -9.94
N LEU A 15 -2.67 17.82 -10.90
CA LEU A 15 -2.87 18.18 -12.29
C LEU A 15 -3.40 17.01 -13.14
N LEU A 16 -3.44 15.79 -12.62
CA LEU A 16 -4.02 14.65 -13.33
C LEU A 16 -5.55 14.68 -13.20
N PRO A 17 -6.31 14.86 -14.29
CA PRO A 17 -7.75 14.62 -14.24
C PRO A 17 -7.97 13.14 -13.94
N SER A 18 -8.46 12.82 -12.76
CA SER A 18 -8.82 11.44 -12.41
C SER A 18 -10.25 11.16 -12.86
N THR A 19 -10.48 11.15 -14.17
CA THR A 19 -11.68 10.51 -14.72
C THR A 19 -11.38 9.02 -14.79
N TYR A 20 -11.85 8.30 -13.77
CA TYR A 20 -11.85 6.85 -13.77
C TYR A 20 -13.06 6.32 -14.54
N PRO A 21 -13.02 5.09 -15.06
CA PRO A 21 -14.22 4.39 -15.52
C PRO A 21 -15.28 4.34 -14.40
N ASP A 22 -16.55 4.36 -14.79
CA ASP A 22 -17.68 4.35 -13.83
C ASP A 22 -17.57 3.17 -12.84
N GLU A 23 -17.07 2.03 -13.31
CA GLU A 23 -16.89 0.82 -12.50
C GLU A 23 -15.96 1.02 -11.28
N PHE A 24 -14.98 1.95 -11.34
CA PHE A 24 -14.12 2.26 -10.20
C PHE A 24 -14.89 2.94 -9.05
N SER A 25 -16.07 3.47 -9.33
CA SER A 25 -16.97 4.00 -8.29
C SER A 25 -17.93 2.95 -7.74
N GLU A 26 -18.01 1.77 -8.37
CA GLU A 26 -18.84 0.64 -7.90
C GLU A 26 -18.10 -0.27 -6.92
N TYR A 27 -16.76 -0.15 -6.82
CA TYR A 27 -15.95 -0.96 -5.93
C TYR A 27 -15.09 -0.12 -5.00
N ALA A 28 -14.88 -0.65 -3.82
CA ALA A 28 -13.98 -0.09 -2.83
C ALA A 28 -12.95 -1.13 -2.36
N VAL A 29 -11.88 -0.63 -1.77
CA VAL A 29 -10.80 -1.43 -1.19
C VAL A 29 -10.51 -0.95 0.22
N PHE A 30 -9.99 -1.85 1.06
CA PHE A 30 -9.43 -1.42 2.34
C PHE A 30 -8.12 -0.71 2.05
N TYR A 31 -8.11 0.60 2.26
CA TYR A 31 -6.97 1.44 1.95
C TYR A 31 -6.43 2.10 3.20
N ASN A 32 -5.09 2.20 3.30
CA ASN A 32 -4.39 2.53 4.55
C ASN A 32 -4.58 1.47 5.63
N THR A 33 -4.07 0.27 5.37
CA THR A 33 -4.01 -0.76 6.40
C THR A 33 -2.96 -0.40 7.45
N TYR A 34 -3.26 -0.62 8.73
CA TYR A 34 -2.34 -0.35 9.82
C TYR A 34 -1.89 -1.65 10.50
N SER A 35 -0.70 -1.63 11.10
CA SER A 35 -0.36 -2.64 12.10
C SER A 35 -1.15 -2.33 13.37
N GLY A 36 -2.18 -3.14 13.62
CA GLY A 36 -3.04 -3.02 14.78
C GLY A 36 -2.32 -3.21 16.12
N LYS A 37 -2.97 -2.81 17.20
CA LYS A 37 -2.45 -2.89 18.59
C LYS A 37 -2.29 -4.32 19.10
N ASN A 38 -2.91 -5.28 18.41
CA ASN A 38 -2.98 -6.67 18.86
C ASN A 38 -1.78 -7.51 18.44
N ASN A 39 -0.73 -6.91 17.84
CA ASN A 39 0.45 -7.57 17.26
C ASN A 39 0.09 -8.75 16.33
N HIS A 40 -1.17 -8.87 15.90
CA HIS A 40 -1.55 -9.71 14.79
C HIS A 40 -1.03 -8.98 13.56
N GLU A 41 0.11 -9.42 13.07
CA GLU A 41 0.59 -8.99 11.77
C GLU A 41 -0.54 -9.24 10.78
N VAL A 42 -0.89 -8.20 10.01
CA VAL A 42 -1.77 -8.33 8.84
C VAL A 42 -1.24 -9.43 7.90
N ILE A 43 0.04 -9.76 8.02
CA ILE A 43 0.70 -10.89 7.36
C ILE A 43 1.68 -11.50 8.37
N SER A 44 1.31 -12.57 9.10
CA SER A 44 2.31 -13.32 9.87
C SER A 44 3.15 -14.17 8.91
N ILE A 45 4.32 -13.66 8.51
CA ILE A 45 5.23 -14.33 7.57
C ILE A 45 5.77 -15.63 8.19
N GLU A 46 5.83 -15.74 9.52
CA GLU A 46 6.50 -16.85 10.20
C GLU A 46 5.69 -18.15 10.27
N ASN A 47 4.36 -18.13 10.17
CA ASN A 47 3.53 -19.32 10.50
C ASN A 47 2.70 -19.91 9.36
N ASN A 48 2.78 -19.37 8.14
CA ASN A 48 2.14 -19.99 6.96
C ASN A 48 0.64 -20.32 7.14
N VAL A 49 -0.10 -19.56 7.95
CA VAL A 49 -1.54 -19.74 8.16
C VAL A 49 -2.22 -18.37 8.19
N LEU A 50 -3.22 -18.16 7.33
CA LEU A 50 -4.13 -17.03 7.47
C LEU A 50 -4.78 -17.15 8.84
N SER A 51 -4.74 -16.09 9.64
CA SER A 51 -5.37 -16.17 10.97
C SER A 51 -6.86 -16.50 10.80
N ALA A 52 -7.42 -17.28 11.72
CA ALA A 52 -8.85 -17.65 11.66
C ALA A 52 -9.75 -16.40 11.54
N GLN A 53 -9.29 -15.28 12.11
CA GLN A 53 -9.89 -13.97 12.01
C GLN A 53 -9.95 -13.44 10.57
N GLN A 54 -8.84 -13.53 9.83
CA GLN A 54 -8.78 -13.10 8.43
C GLN A 54 -9.61 -14.01 7.51
N ASP A 55 -9.67 -15.31 7.80
CA ASP A 55 -10.51 -16.24 7.03
C ASP A 55 -12.00 -15.91 7.19
N ARG A 56 -12.43 -15.51 8.39
CA ARG A 56 -13.80 -15.03 8.63
C ARG A 56 -14.14 -13.76 7.85
N LEU A 57 -13.22 -12.80 7.80
CA LEU A 57 -13.39 -11.60 6.99
C LEU A 57 -13.48 -11.96 5.51
N TYR A 58 -12.55 -12.78 5.00
CA TYR A 58 -12.54 -13.21 3.61
C TYR A 58 -13.84 -13.93 3.23
N GLN A 59 -14.29 -14.88 4.07
CA GLN A 59 -15.57 -15.58 3.88
C GLN A 59 -16.72 -14.60 3.75
N TYR A 60 -16.83 -13.65 4.69
CA TYR A 60 -17.90 -12.66 4.66
C TYR A 60 -17.87 -11.82 3.38
N LEU A 61 -16.69 -11.35 2.97
CA LEU A 61 -16.54 -10.55 1.75
C LEU A 61 -16.89 -11.36 0.50
N GLU A 62 -16.43 -12.61 0.40
CA GLU A 62 -16.72 -13.52 -0.71
C GLU A 62 -18.23 -13.80 -0.85
N GLU A 63 -18.90 -14.12 0.27
CA GLU A 63 -20.35 -14.34 0.32
C GLU A 63 -21.16 -13.08 -0.06
N ASN A 64 -20.57 -11.90 0.10
CA ASN A 64 -21.18 -10.60 -0.26
C ASN A 64 -20.65 -10.04 -1.59
N GLY A 65 -20.14 -10.90 -2.47
CA GLY A 65 -19.87 -10.54 -3.87
C GLY A 65 -18.52 -9.84 -4.11
N MET A 66 -17.58 -9.94 -3.17
CA MET A 66 -16.19 -9.52 -3.39
C MET A 66 -15.64 -10.11 -4.67
N LEU A 67 -14.98 -9.27 -5.48
CA LEU A 67 -14.13 -9.76 -6.56
C LEU A 67 -12.71 -9.93 -6.05
N LEU A 68 -12.10 -11.07 -6.35
CA LEU A 68 -10.67 -11.25 -6.24
C LEU A 68 -10.06 -11.06 -7.63
N ILE A 69 -9.06 -10.18 -7.73
CA ILE A 69 -8.28 -9.93 -8.95
C ILE A 69 -6.87 -9.48 -8.57
N GLY A 70 -6.02 -10.46 -8.25
CA GLY A 70 -4.61 -10.25 -7.92
C GLY A 70 -3.74 -10.28 -9.17
N THR A 71 -3.16 -9.15 -9.55
CA THR A 71 -2.36 -9.00 -10.78
C THR A 71 -0.88 -8.67 -10.52
N VAL A 72 -0.45 -8.58 -9.25
CA VAL A 72 0.93 -8.19 -8.89
C VAL A 72 1.95 -9.12 -9.54
N SER A 73 1.73 -10.44 -9.46
CA SER A 73 2.60 -11.43 -10.09
C SER A 73 2.67 -11.26 -11.62
N TYR A 74 1.55 -10.95 -12.28
CA TYR A 74 1.52 -10.69 -13.71
C TYR A 74 2.43 -9.54 -14.14
N PHE A 75 2.44 -8.44 -13.37
CA PHE A 75 3.24 -7.25 -13.68
C PHE A 75 4.69 -7.32 -13.21
N MET A 76 4.96 -7.99 -12.09
CA MET A 76 6.29 -7.98 -11.45
C MET A 76 7.17 -9.18 -11.80
N GLU A 77 6.61 -10.32 -12.22
CA GLU A 77 7.41 -11.50 -12.55
C GLU A 77 8.17 -11.33 -13.87
N GLU A 78 9.47 -11.64 -13.83
CA GLU A 78 10.33 -11.58 -15.02
C GLU A 78 10.02 -12.73 -15.99
N LYS A 79 9.83 -13.94 -15.46
CA LYS A 79 9.59 -15.14 -16.27
C LYS A 79 8.13 -15.24 -16.66
N GLU A 80 7.87 -15.43 -17.95
CA GLU A 80 6.51 -15.54 -18.50
C GLU A 80 5.71 -16.66 -17.81
N ILE A 81 6.35 -17.80 -17.52
CA ILE A 81 5.71 -18.95 -16.84
C ILE A 81 5.25 -18.65 -15.41
N ASN A 82 5.86 -17.66 -14.73
CA ASN A 82 5.50 -17.29 -13.36
C ASN A 82 4.38 -16.23 -13.31
N ARG A 83 4.17 -15.47 -14.39
CA ARG A 83 3.21 -14.37 -14.44
C ARG A 83 1.79 -14.91 -14.35
N LYS A 84 1.21 -14.87 -13.15
CA LYS A 84 -0.18 -15.30 -12.95
C LYS A 84 -1.09 -14.15 -12.55
N ILE A 85 -2.36 -14.35 -12.85
CA ILE A 85 -3.47 -13.56 -12.32
C ILE A 85 -4.29 -14.48 -11.41
N CYS A 86 -4.62 -14.03 -10.21
CA CYS A 86 -5.49 -14.79 -9.30
C CYS A 86 -6.89 -14.17 -9.31
N VAL A 87 -7.91 -14.99 -9.52
CA VAL A 87 -9.32 -14.55 -9.51
C VAL A 87 -10.19 -15.47 -8.66
N ASN A 88 -11.38 -15.02 -8.24
CA ASN A 88 -12.36 -15.89 -7.57
C ASN A 88 -13.58 -16.18 -8.46
N VAL A 89 -14.49 -17.00 -7.94
CA VAL A 89 -15.72 -17.38 -8.66
C VAL A 89 -16.61 -16.17 -8.96
N ASN A 90 -16.71 -15.20 -8.05
CA ASN A 90 -17.47 -13.97 -8.27
C ASN A 90 -16.92 -13.15 -9.45
N TYR A 91 -15.59 -13.09 -9.59
CA TYR A 91 -14.95 -12.48 -10.76
C TYR A 91 -15.36 -13.20 -12.06
N LEU A 92 -15.29 -14.53 -12.11
CA LEU A 92 -15.68 -15.30 -13.30
C LEU A 92 -17.17 -15.17 -13.66
N GLN A 93 -18.03 -14.97 -12.66
CA GLN A 93 -19.46 -14.69 -12.89
C GLN A 93 -19.68 -13.34 -13.57
N LYS A 94 -18.92 -12.31 -13.15
CA LYS A 94 -18.98 -10.96 -13.76
C LYS A 94 -18.28 -10.89 -15.11
N TYR A 95 -17.12 -11.54 -15.22
CA TYR A 95 -16.22 -11.56 -16.38
C TYR A 95 -16.00 -13.01 -16.86
N PRO A 96 -16.91 -13.53 -17.70
CA PRO A 96 -16.86 -14.93 -18.11
C PRO A 96 -15.64 -15.23 -18.97
N ILE A 97 -14.86 -16.23 -18.56
CA ILE A 97 -13.75 -16.77 -19.35
C ILE A 97 -14.26 -17.95 -20.19
N ILE A 98 -13.85 -17.98 -21.46
CA ILE A 98 -14.29 -18.95 -22.47
C ILE A 98 -13.21 -20.02 -22.69
N SER A 99 -13.60 -21.30 -22.61
CA SER A 99 -12.76 -22.44 -22.96
C SER A 99 -12.46 -22.47 -24.46
N VAL A 100 -11.45 -23.25 -24.87
CA VAL A 100 -11.18 -23.52 -26.30
C VAL A 100 -12.39 -24.12 -27.03
N THR A 101 -13.24 -24.88 -26.33
CA THR A 101 -14.48 -25.46 -26.85
C THR A 101 -15.64 -24.45 -26.98
N GLY A 102 -15.44 -23.19 -26.57
CA GLY A 102 -16.44 -22.13 -26.65
C GLY A 102 -17.44 -22.11 -25.50
N GLN A 103 -17.21 -22.91 -24.45
CA GLN A 103 -18.05 -22.95 -23.26
C GLN A 103 -17.52 -21.98 -22.20
N LYS A 104 -18.40 -21.43 -21.36
CA LYS A 104 -17.98 -20.61 -20.22
C LYS A 104 -17.35 -21.52 -19.16
N ILE A 105 -16.15 -21.17 -18.70
CA ILE A 105 -15.53 -21.81 -17.54
C ILE A 105 -16.41 -21.53 -16.32
N THR A 106 -16.85 -22.59 -15.65
CA THR A 106 -17.69 -22.52 -14.45
C THR A 106 -17.03 -23.37 -13.39
N ILE A 107 -16.65 -22.75 -12.27
CA ILE A 107 -16.02 -23.40 -11.12
C ILE A 107 -16.98 -23.33 -9.95
N SER A 108 -17.12 -24.44 -9.22
CA SER A 108 -17.96 -24.48 -8.02
C SER A 108 -17.33 -23.64 -6.90
N PRO A 109 -18.10 -22.84 -6.13
CA PRO A 109 -17.57 -22.20 -4.92
C PRO A 109 -16.99 -23.18 -3.90
N GLU A 110 -17.43 -24.44 -3.93
CA GLU A 110 -16.96 -25.50 -3.03
C GLU A 110 -15.82 -26.33 -3.63
N GLU A 111 -15.29 -25.96 -4.81
CA GLU A 111 -14.18 -26.66 -5.47
C GLU A 111 -12.98 -26.79 -4.53
N THR A 112 -12.43 -28.00 -4.43
CA THR A 112 -11.29 -28.32 -3.56
C THR A 112 -9.99 -28.50 -4.35
N GLN A 113 -10.09 -28.80 -5.65
CA GLN A 113 -8.94 -28.88 -6.53
C GLN A 113 -8.46 -27.48 -6.92
N ARG A 114 -7.14 -27.32 -6.98
CA ARG A 114 -6.55 -26.08 -7.50
C ARG A 114 -6.90 -25.93 -8.97
N VAL A 115 -7.39 -24.78 -9.37
CA VAL A 115 -7.82 -24.56 -10.75
C VAL A 115 -6.90 -23.56 -11.43
N PHE A 116 -6.34 -23.97 -12.57
CA PHE A 116 -5.51 -23.13 -13.43
C PHE A 116 -6.11 -23.07 -14.84
N LEU A 117 -6.24 -21.86 -15.37
CA LEU A 117 -6.67 -21.62 -16.74
C LEU A 117 -5.46 -21.18 -17.56
N VAL A 118 -5.15 -21.92 -18.61
CA VAL A 118 -3.99 -21.71 -19.47
C VAL A 118 -4.48 -21.36 -20.89
N PRO A 119 -4.12 -20.21 -21.46
CA PRO A 119 -4.50 -19.85 -22.81
C PRO A 119 -3.88 -20.78 -23.85
N GLU A 120 -4.64 -21.11 -24.89
CA GLU A 120 -4.22 -21.99 -26.00
C GLU A 120 -2.93 -21.53 -26.70
N ARG A 121 -2.56 -20.24 -26.67
CA ARG A 121 -1.26 -19.78 -27.20
C ARG A 121 -0.05 -20.41 -26.48
N LEU A 122 -0.26 -20.88 -25.24
CA LEU A 122 0.75 -21.54 -24.40
C LEU A 122 0.59 -23.07 -24.42
N GLU A 123 -0.20 -23.64 -25.34
CA GLU A 123 -0.42 -25.09 -25.43
C GLU A 123 0.89 -25.88 -25.58
N ASN A 124 1.85 -25.35 -26.35
CA ASN A 124 3.17 -25.96 -26.52
C ASN A 124 4.01 -26.00 -25.21
N GLN A 125 3.70 -25.14 -24.25
CA GLN A 125 4.35 -25.06 -22.94
C GLN A 125 3.45 -25.62 -21.82
N PHE A 126 2.28 -26.19 -22.16
CA PHE A 126 1.27 -26.57 -21.19
C PHE A 126 1.80 -27.55 -20.15
N GLN A 127 2.60 -28.54 -20.57
CA GLN A 127 3.20 -29.51 -19.66
C GLN A 127 4.23 -28.87 -18.72
N GLU A 128 5.06 -27.95 -19.22
CA GLU A 128 6.02 -27.20 -18.40
C GLU A 128 5.31 -26.32 -17.37
N ILE A 129 4.25 -25.63 -17.79
CA ILE A 129 3.39 -24.83 -16.91
C ILE A 129 2.77 -25.71 -15.82
N LYS A 130 2.17 -26.84 -16.21
CA LYS A 130 1.57 -27.79 -15.28
C LYS A 130 2.59 -28.26 -14.23
N GLU A 131 3.76 -28.71 -14.66
CA GLU A 131 4.84 -29.15 -13.77
C GLU A 131 5.33 -28.02 -12.85
N HIS A 132 5.47 -26.80 -13.39
CA HIS A 132 5.89 -25.63 -12.62
C HIS A 132 4.93 -25.33 -11.46
N TYR A 133 3.62 -25.26 -11.73
CA TYR A 133 2.63 -24.93 -10.70
C TYR A 133 2.40 -26.08 -9.72
N LEU A 134 2.39 -27.34 -10.17
CA LEU A 134 2.30 -28.50 -9.28
C LEU A 134 3.49 -28.53 -8.32
N HIS A 135 4.72 -28.35 -8.84
CA HIS A 135 5.92 -28.30 -8.01
C HIS A 135 5.92 -27.08 -7.07
N GLY A 136 5.57 -25.90 -7.57
CA GLY A 136 5.54 -24.65 -6.79
C GLY A 136 4.55 -24.68 -5.62
N TYR A 137 3.47 -25.44 -5.75
CA TYR A 137 2.47 -25.61 -4.70
C TYR A 137 2.58 -26.92 -3.91
N PHE A 138 3.56 -27.78 -4.22
CA PHE A 138 3.71 -29.11 -3.62
C PHE A 138 2.44 -29.97 -3.79
N LEU A 139 1.88 -30.00 -5.00
CA LEU A 139 0.64 -30.71 -5.33
C LEU A 139 0.92 -31.94 -6.20
N ASP A 140 0.12 -32.99 -5.99
CA ASP A 140 -0.02 -34.09 -6.94
C ASP A 140 -0.95 -33.70 -8.09
N GLU A 141 -0.83 -34.37 -9.24
CA GLU A 141 -1.70 -34.09 -10.41
C GLU A 141 -3.19 -34.24 -10.13
N SER A 142 -3.58 -35.09 -9.18
CA SER A 142 -4.98 -35.31 -8.80
C SER A 142 -5.57 -34.20 -7.92
N GLN A 143 -4.75 -33.23 -7.51
CA GLN A 143 -5.14 -32.13 -6.64
C GLN A 143 -5.29 -30.81 -7.41
N ALA A 144 -5.09 -30.82 -8.73
CA ALA A 144 -5.18 -29.63 -9.56
C ALA A 144 -5.76 -29.93 -10.94
N ASP A 145 -6.71 -29.08 -11.35
CA ASP A 145 -7.30 -29.07 -12.67
C ASP A 145 -6.70 -27.95 -13.53
N PHE A 146 -6.35 -28.30 -14.76
CA PHE A 146 -5.83 -27.37 -15.76
C PHE A 146 -6.77 -27.32 -16.97
N TYR A 147 -7.28 -26.13 -17.29
CA TYR A 147 -8.18 -25.92 -18.42
C TYR A 147 -7.53 -25.08 -19.49
N LEU A 148 -7.65 -25.50 -20.76
CA LEU A 148 -7.28 -24.66 -21.90
C LEU A 148 -8.39 -23.65 -22.20
N ILE A 149 -8.03 -22.38 -22.27
CA ILE A 149 -8.92 -21.26 -22.58
C ILE A 149 -8.53 -20.58 -23.89
N ARG A 150 -9.48 -19.88 -24.52
CA ARG A 150 -9.17 -19.08 -25.72
C ARG A 150 -8.13 -18.03 -25.40
N SER A 151 -7.26 -17.75 -26.36
CA SER A 151 -6.31 -16.64 -26.25
C SER A 151 -7.00 -15.28 -26.43
N LYS A 152 -6.31 -14.20 -26.03
CA LYS A 152 -6.78 -12.81 -26.19
C LYS A 152 -8.09 -12.50 -25.44
N GLN A 153 -8.28 -13.13 -24.28
CA GLN A 153 -9.41 -12.79 -23.42
C GLN A 153 -9.08 -11.55 -22.60
N GLU A 154 -10.06 -10.67 -22.53
CA GLU A 154 -9.98 -9.43 -21.77
C GLU A 154 -10.13 -9.76 -20.29
N ILE A 155 -9.07 -9.50 -19.52
CA ILE A 155 -9.11 -9.58 -18.07
C ILE A 155 -9.22 -8.16 -17.56
N HIS A 156 -10.45 -7.77 -17.21
CA HIS A 156 -10.73 -6.47 -16.60
C HIS A 156 -10.03 -6.38 -15.26
N THR A 157 -9.23 -5.33 -15.12
CA THR A 157 -8.52 -4.99 -13.91
C THR A 157 -9.12 -3.72 -13.32
N PHE A 158 -8.58 -3.31 -12.16
CA PHE A 158 -8.95 -2.07 -11.49
C PHE A 158 -7.72 -1.16 -11.34
N HIS A 159 -6.82 -1.25 -12.32
CA HIS A 159 -5.63 -0.41 -12.43
C HIS A 159 -5.89 0.76 -13.38
N PRO A 160 -5.62 2.00 -12.97
CA PRO A 160 -5.83 3.16 -13.83
C PRO A 160 -4.95 3.17 -15.08
N ASP A 161 -3.78 2.53 -15.03
CA ASP A 161 -2.82 2.55 -16.14
C ASP A 161 -3.00 1.35 -17.08
N GLU A 162 -3.61 0.26 -16.61
CA GLU A 162 -3.81 -0.99 -17.36
C GLU A 162 -5.16 -1.62 -17.01
N GLU A 163 -6.25 -0.97 -17.42
CA GLU A 163 -7.62 -1.37 -17.09
C GLU A 163 -8.00 -2.77 -17.62
N ILE A 164 -7.35 -3.24 -18.69
CA ILE A 164 -7.62 -4.56 -19.30
C ILE A 164 -6.29 -5.23 -19.65
N ILE A 165 -6.11 -6.46 -19.19
CA ILE A 165 -5.01 -7.34 -19.63
C ILE A 165 -5.53 -8.22 -20.77
N TYR A 166 -4.96 -8.05 -21.97
CA TYR A 166 -5.35 -8.81 -23.17
C TYR A 166 -4.62 -10.16 -23.31
N TYR A 167 -3.46 -10.31 -22.65
CA TYR A 167 -2.61 -11.49 -22.79
C TYR A 167 -2.26 -12.05 -21.40
N PRO A 168 -3.24 -12.63 -20.67
CA PRO A 168 -2.93 -13.37 -19.46
C PRO A 168 -2.05 -14.59 -19.81
N ASN A 169 -1.24 -15.07 -18.87
CA ASN A 169 -0.43 -16.29 -19.07
C ASN A 169 -1.05 -17.46 -18.33
N VAL A 170 -1.21 -17.34 -17.01
CA VAL A 170 -1.95 -18.32 -16.22
C VAL A 170 -2.93 -17.58 -15.33
N ILE A 171 -4.17 -18.07 -15.27
CA ILE A 171 -5.18 -17.56 -14.36
C ILE A 171 -5.45 -18.63 -13.31
N GLU A 172 -5.08 -18.36 -12.07
CA GLU A 172 -5.40 -19.20 -10.92
C GLU A 172 -6.79 -18.81 -10.40
N VAL A 173 -7.72 -19.78 -10.36
CA VAL A 173 -9.06 -19.56 -9.80
C VAL A 173 -9.09 -20.06 -8.37
N GLN A 174 -9.27 -19.13 -7.43
CA GLN A 174 -9.33 -19.39 -6.01
C GLN A 174 -10.78 -19.51 -5.53
N THR A 175 -11.01 -20.52 -4.71
CA THR A 175 -12.19 -20.72 -3.87
C THR A 175 -11.73 -20.83 -2.43
N ARG A 176 -12.65 -20.72 -1.47
CA ARG A 176 -12.34 -20.98 -0.07
C ARG A 176 -11.74 -22.37 0.16
N ASN A 177 -12.14 -23.37 -0.63
CA ASN A 177 -11.76 -24.77 -0.37
C ASN A 177 -10.54 -25.24 -1.17
N ASN A 178 -10.15 -24.59 -2.27
CA ASN A 178 -9.00 -24.98 -3.09
C ASN A 178 -7.71 -24.20 -2.81
N SER A 179 -7.80 -23.16 -2.00
CA SER A 179 -6.67 -22.29 -1.67
C SER A 179 -6.41 -22.32 -0.17
N ALA A 180 -5.22 -22.80 0.21
CA ALA A 180 -4.77 -22.70 1.59
C ALA A 180 -4.66 -21.22 1.99
N GLY A 181 -5.07 -20.88 3.21
CA GLY A 181 -5.19 -19.49 3.64
C GLY A 181 -3.92 -18.67 3.39
N ASN A 182 -2.73 -19.19 3.66
CA ASN A 182 -1.45 -18.51 3.41
C ASN A 182 -1.08 -18.31 1.94
N LEU A 183 -1.77 -18.98 1.03
CA LEU A 183 -1.57 -18.89 -0.41
C LEU A 183 -2.71 -18.11 -1.09
N ARG A 184 -3.69 -17.64 -0.30
CA ARG A 184 -4.74 -16.75 -0.79
C ARG A 184 -4.19 -15.36 -0.99
N GLN A 185 -4.57 -14.76 -2.11
CA GLN A 185 -4.44 -13.32 -2.27
C GLN A 185 -5.44 -12.67 -1.33
N ILE A 186 -4.94 -11.86 -0.39
CA ILE A 186 -5.75 -11.17 0.61
C ILE A 186 -5.66 -9.66 0.45
N ILE A 187 -6.37 -8.94 1.31
CA ILE A 187 -6.26 -7.49 1.47
C ILE A 187 -4.80 -7.14 1.79
N THR A 188 -4.24 -6.22 1.03
CA THR A 188 -2.84 -5.75 1.16
C THR A 188 -2.74 -4.28 1.52
N GLY A 189 -3.81 -3.50 1.37
CA GLY A 189 -3.78 -2.06 1.56
C GLY A 189 -3.18 -1.28 0.40
N MET A 190 -2.89 -1.93 -0.73
CA MET A 190 -2.14 -1.36 -1.86
C MET A 190 -3.01 -0.56 -2.85
N GLY A 191 -4.20 -0.11 -2.44
CA GLY A 191 -5.09 0.73 -3.25
C GLY A 191 -5.58 -0.01 -4.49
N HIS A 192 -5.29 0.53 -5.69
CA HIS A 192 -5.65 -0.12 -6.96
C HIS A 192 -5.10 -1.56 -7.10
N PHE A 193 -3.91 -1.82 -6.52
CA PHE A 193 -3.25 -3.13 -6.50
C PHE A 193 -3.74 -4.07 -5.40
N ASP A 194 -4.66 -3.64 -4.54
CA ASP A 194 -5.25 -4.55 -3.57
C ASP A 194 -6.03 -5.66 -4.29
N PRO A 195 -5.74 -6.95 -4.10
CA PRO A 195 -6.44 -8.03 -4.81
C PRO A 195 -7.96 -8.05 -4.56
N VAL A 196 -8.42 -7.56 -3.42
CA VAL A 196 -9.79 -7.69 -2.93
C VAL A 196 -10.61 -6.44 -3.24
N LYS A 197 -11.62 -6.58 -4.09
CA LYS A 197 -12.54 -5.50 -4.46
C LYS A 197 -13.92 -5.75 -3.84
N VAL A 198 -14.35 -4.84 -2.98
CA VAL A 198 -15.63 -4.93 -2.28
C VAL A 198 -16.68 -4.14 -3.08
N PRO A 199 -17.77 -4.78 -3.55
CA PRO A 199 -18.82 -4.06 -4.25
C PRO A 199 -19.52 -3.07 -3.31
N ILE A 200 -19.69 -1.83 -3.76
CA ILE A 200 -20.44 -0.79 -3.07
C ILE A 200 -21.92 -1.01 -3.38
N THR A 201 -22.74 -1.12 -2.33
CA THR A 201 -24.18 -1.37 -2.47
C THR A 201 -24.98 -0.10 -2.72
N GLN A 202 -25.01 0.83 -1.76
CA GLN A 202 -25.65 2.15 -1.88
C GLN A 202 -24.64 3.27 -1.62
N SER A 203 -23.88 3.15 -0.53
CA SER A 203 -22.80 4.05 -0.14
C SER A 203 -21.66 3.25 0.48
N VAL A 204 -20.49 3.86 0.60
CA VAL A 204 -19.35 3.23 1.26
C VAL A 204 -19.63 3.01 2.74
N GLU A 205 -20.29 3.97 3.39
CA GLU A 205 -20.66 3.89 4.80
C GLU A 205 -21.61 2.72 5.05
N GLU A 206 -22.68 2.60 4.25
CA GLU A 206 -23.63 1.49 4.38
C GLU A 206 -23.01 0.13 4.06
N THR A 207 -22.09 0.09 3.09
CA THR A 207 -21.34 -1.13 2.75
C THR A 207 -20.38 -1.51 3.89
N PHE A 208 -19.79 -0.52 4.57
CA PHE A 208 -18.79 -0.73 5.62
C PHE A 208 -19.41 -1.09 6.98
N GLU A 209 -20.60 -0.59 7.33
CA GLU A 209 -21.22 -0.86 8.65
C GLU A 209 -21.32 -2.37 9.01
N PRO A 210 -21.82 -3.27 8.15
CA PRO A 210 -21.87 -4.69 8.50
C PRO A 210 -20.48 -5.35 8.46
N ILE A 211 -19.58 -4.91 7.59
CA ILE A 211 -18.17 -5.35 7.54
C ILE A 211 -17.46 -4.97 8.85
N LYS A 212 -17.70 -3.76 9.36
CA LYS A 212 -17.12 -3.23 10.59
C LYS A 212 -17.44 -4.13 11.79
N LYS A 213 -18.66 -4.67 11.87
CA LYS A 213 -19.02 -5.64 12.90
C LYS A 213 -18.18 -6.91 12.81
N VAL A 214 -17.98 -7.45 11.60
CA VAL A 214 -17.10 -8.61 11.37
C VAL A 214 -15.66 -8.29 11.77
N LEU A 215 -15.17 -7.10 11.43
CA LEU A 215 -13.84 -6.63 11.83
C LEU A 215 -13.69 -6.49 13.35
N GLU A 216 -14.69 -5.97 14.06
CA GLU A 216 -14.70 -5.85 15.52
C GLU A 216 -14.71 -7.22 16.21
N GLU A 217 -15.59 -8.13 15.78
CA GLU A 217 -15.70 -9.49 16.33
C GLU A 217 -14.40 -10.31 16.12
N ASN A 218 -13.64 -9.98 15.08
CA ASN A 218 -12.40 -10.65 14.72
C ASN A 218 -11.13 -9.84 15.07
N TYR A 219 -11.25 -8.73 15.81
CA TYR A 219 -10.11 -7.90 16.25
C TYR A 219 -9.23 -7.36 15.09
N LEU A 220 -9.86 -7.03 13.96
CA LEU A 220 -9.23 -6.54 12.73
C LEU A 220 -9.59 -5.08 12.39
N LEU A 221 -10.45 -4.43 13.18
CA LEU A 221 -10.91 -3.06 12.88
C LEU A 221 -9.77 -2.04 12.89
N ASP A 222 -8.80 -2.20 13.77
CA ASP A 222 -7.61 -1.34 13.81
C ASP A 222 -6.67 -1.58 12.62
N ASN A 223 -6.68 -2.78 12.04
CA ASN A 223 -5.96 -3.08 10.80
C ASN A 223 -6.67 -2.50 9.57
N TYR A 224 -8.00 -2.59 9.52
CA TYR A 224 -8.83 -2.21 8.37
C TYR A 224 -9.89 -1.15 8.74
N PRO A 225 -9.49 0.07 9.10
CA PRO A 225 -10.40 1.03 9.71
C PRO A 225 -11.35 1.72 8.73
N VAL A 226 -11.06 1.67 7.42
CA VAL A 226 -11.81 2.40 6.41
C VAL A 226 -11.84 1.63 5.08
N LEU A 227 -12.97 1.73 4.41
CA LEU A 227 -13.18 1.29 3.04
C LEU A 227 -13.13 2.52 2.13
N THR A 228 -12.39 2.49 1.03
CA THR A 228 -12.20 3.64 0.12
C THR A 228 -12.59 3.26 -1.31
N PRO A 229 -13.49 4.01 -1.99
CA PRO A 229 -13.77 3.78 -3.40
C PRO A 229 -12.50 3.83 -4.23
N LEU A 230 -12.39 2.98 -5.25
CA LEU A 230 -11.22 3.01 -6.13
C LEU A 230 -11.08 4.36 -6.84
N SER A 231 -12.19 5.01 -7.17
CA SER A 231 -12.20 6.35 -7.77
C SER A 231 -11.69 7.46 -6.84
N GLU A 232 -11.60 7.22 -5.52
CA GLU A 232 -11.12 8.19 -4.55
C GLU A 232 -9.66 7.96 -4.10
N ILE A 233 -9.01 6.88 -4.51
CA ILE A 233 -7.65 6.53 -4.06
C ILE A 233 -6.65 7.68 -4.29
N LYS A 234 -6.60 8.25 -5.51
CA LYS A 234 -5.72 9.39 -5.82
C LYS A 234 -6.00 10.62 -4.94
N LYS A 235 -7.27 10.87 -4.62
CA LYS A 235 -7.67 11.98 -3.75
C LYS A 235 -7.22 11.74 -2.32
N VAL A 236 -7.35 10.51 -1.81
CA VAL A 236 -6.85 10.13 -0.49
C VAL A 236 -5.33 10.25 -0.42
N ASP A 237 -4.62 9.85 -1.47
CA ASP A 237 -3.16 10.00 -1.57
C ASP A 237 -2.71 11.45 -1.54
N LEU A 238 -3.40 12.30 -2.30
CA LEU A 238 -3.17 13.74 -2.28
C LEU A 238 -3.41 14.35 -0.90
N GLN A 239 -4.52 13.99 -0.25
CA GLN A 239 -4.83 14.47 1.09
C GLN A 239 -3.79 14.01 2.12
N ARG A 240 -3.30 12.76 2.00
CA ARG A 240 -2.23 12.23 2.86
C ARG A 240 -0.92 13.00 2.63
N GLY A 241 -0.54 13.22 1.37
CA GLY A 241 0.63 14.02 1.01
C GLY A 241 0.55 15.43 1.60
N LEU A 242 -0.61 16.09 1.46
CA LEU A 242 -0.87 17.41 2.07
C LEU A 242 -0.81 17.38 3.60
N GLY A 243 -1.37 16.35 4.23
CA GLY A 243 -1.31 16.13 5.68
C GLY A 243 0.14 16.03 6.18
N GLY A 244 0.95 15.23 5.50
CA GLY A 244 2.38 15.08 5.78
C GLY A 244 3.14 16.41 5.65
N ILE A 245 2.85 17.20 4.61
CA ILE A 245 3.45 18.53 4.44
C ILE A 245 3.07 19.47 5.60
N LYS A 246 1.80 19.47 6.03
CA LYS A 246 1.34 20.29 7.17
C LYS A 246 2.05 19.88 8.46
N GLN A 247 2.11 18.58 8.76
CA GLN A 247 2.80 18.07 9.95
C GLN A 247 4.28 18.44 9.92
N ARG A 248 4.98 18.19 8.79
CA ARG A 248 6.40 18.50 8.64
C ARG A 248 6.67 20.00 8.79
N SER A 249 5.78 20.85 8.27
CA SER A 249 5.89 22.30 8.43
C SER A 249 5.76 22.71 9.90
N LEU A 250 4.82 22.12 10.65
CA LEU A 250 4.66 22.35 12.08
C LEU A 250 5.89 21.87 12.88
N GLU A 251 6.47 20.72 12.55
CA GLU A 251 7.70 20.22 13.16
C GLU A 251 8.87 21.19 12.96
N ILE A 252 9.06 21.69 11.73
CA ILE A 252 10.11 22.67 11.42
C ILE A 252 9.86 23.98 12.18
N LEU A 253 8.62 24.48 12.21
CA LEU A 253 8.27 25.70 12.96
C LEU A 253 8.52 25.54 14.46
N PHE A 254 8.18 24.39 15.03
CA PHE A 254 8.42 24.07 16.43
C PHE A 254 9.93 23.98 16.73
N ALA A 255 10.70 23.33 15.86
CA ALA A 255 12.16 23.26 15.98
C ALA A 255 12.81 24.66 15.91
N LEU A 256 12.34 25.52 15.00
CA LEU A 256 12.78 26.91 14.90
C LEU A 256 12.45 27.72 16.16
N TYR A 257 11.25 27.53 16.70
CA TYR A 257 10.84 28.16 17.96
C TYR A 257 11.76 27.75 19.12
N LEU A 258 12.06 26.45 19.27
CA LEU A 258 13.00 25.97 20.28
C LEU A 258 14.42 26.52 20.08
N LEU A 259 14.86 26.62 18.83
CA LEU A 259 16.17 27.19 18.51
C LEU A 259 16.25 28.68 18.89
N ILE A 260 15.25 29.48 18.53
CA ILE A 260 15.21 30.92 18.84
C ILE A 260 15.16 31.14 20.36
N THR A 261 14.33 30.38 21.07
CA THR A 261 14.23 30.48 22.54
C THR A 261 15.52 30.09 23.23
N MET A 262 16.21 29.05 22.76
CA MET A 262 17.52 28.63 23.30
C MET A 262 18.62 29.67 23.04
N ILE A 263 18.67 30.27 21.85
CA ILE A 263 19.59 31.37 21.54
C ILE A 263 19.32 32.56 22.47
N ALA A 264 18.06 33.00 22.57
CA ALA A 264 17.67 34.12 23.41
C ALA A 264 18.06 33.88 24.88
N TYR A 265 17.83 32.67 25.39
CA TYR A 265 18.21 32.28 26.74
C TYR A 265 19.72 32.34 26.97
N LEU A 266 20.52 31.81 26.04
CA LEU A 266 21.99 31.86 26.12
C LEU A 266 22.52 33.29 26.08
N VAL A 267 21.93 34.15 25.23
CA VAL A 267 22.28 35.57 25.16
C VAL A 267 21.99 36.25 26.51
N LEU A 268 20.79 36.06 27.06
CA LEU A 268 20.40 36.65 28.34
C LEU A 268 21.30 36.20 29.50
N ILE A 269 21.61 34.90 29.58
CA ILE A 269 22.54 34.38 30.59
C ILE A 269 23.94 34.97 30.42
N SER A 270 24.46 34.98 29.19
CA SER A 270 25.79 35.52 28.90
C SER A 270 25.90 36.99 29.30
N LEU A 271 24.87 37.79 28.97
CA LEU A 271 24.79 39.19 29.39
C LEU A 271 24.69 39.33 30.91
N LYS A 272 23.89 38.50 31.59
CA LYS A 272 23.73 38.54 33.05
C LYS A 272 25.04 38.21 33.78
N ILE A 273 25.73 37.14 33.38
CA ILE A 273 26.96 36.68 34.04
C ILE A 273 28.16 37.58 33.71
N LYS A 274 28.31 38.00 32.44
CA LYS A 274 29.51 38.69 31.96
C LYS A 274 29.33 40.19 31.74
N LYS A 275 28.25 40.79 32.27
CA LYS A 275 27.92 42.23 32.12
C LYS A 275 29.12 43.14 32.33
N GLN A 276 29.80 43.01 33.47
CA GLN A 276 30.94 43.86 33.85
C GLN A 276 32.09 43.73 32.86
N LYS A 277 32.43 42.49 32.46
CA LYS A 277 33.49 42.21 31.50
C LYS A 277 33.21 42.82 30.13
N TYR A 278 31.99 42.68 29.62
CA TYR A 278 31.61 43.27 28.34
C TYR A 278 31.63 44.80 28.39
N THR A 279 31.13 45.41 29.47
CA THR A 279 31.18 46.87 29.65
C THR A 279 32.63 47.38 29.66
N ILE A 280 33.52 46.75 30.43
CA ILE A 280 34.95 47.13 30.50
C ILE A 280 35.59 47.02 29.11
N TRP A 281 35.36 45.92 28.39
CA TRP A 281 35.92 45.73 27.04
C TRP A 281 35.42 46.77 26.04
N ARG A 282 34.14 47.14 26.10
CA ARG A 282 33.55 48.15 25.22
C ARG A 282 34.05 49.57 25.55
N LEU A 283 34.23 49.89 26.83
CA LEU A 283 34.83 51.17 27.27
C LEU A 283 36.29 51.30 26.81
N ASN A 284 37.03 50.20 26.77
CA ASN A 284 38.40 50.15 26.26
C ASN A 284 38.49 50.08 24.71
N GLY A 285 37.40 50.35 23.99
CA GLY A 285 37.40 50.44 22.52
C GLY A 285 37.50 49.10 21.79
N ILE A 286 37.33 47.95 22.46
CA ILE A 286 37.36 46.65 21.79
C ILE A 286 36.16 46.51 20.85
N SER A 287 36.40 46.01 19.63
CA SER A 287 35.37 45.84 18.61
C SER A 287 34.22 44.92 19.06
N MET A 288 33.02 45.17 18.52
CA MET A 288 31.79 44.40 18.83
C MET A 288 32.00 42.90 18.63
N ILE A 289 32.60 42.54 17.49
CA ILE A 289 32.83 41.14 17.09
C ILE A 289 33.73 40.43 18.11
N LYS A 290 34.84 41.06 18.52
CA LYS A 290 35.78 40.47 19.48
C LYS A 290 35.18 40.35 20.88
N THR A 291 34.29 41.29 21.25
CA THR A 291 33.58 41.30 22.53
C THR A 291 32.55 40.17 22.63
N TYR A 292 31.77 39.94 21.57
CA TYR A 292 30.62 39.03 21.58
C TYR A 292 30.82 37.71 20.82
N ARG A 293 32.01 37.43 20.25
CA ARG A 293 32.29 36.19 19.48
C ARG A 293 31.86 34.89 20.18
N MET A 294 31.96 34.83 21.51
CA MET A 294 31.57 33.64 22.28
C MET A 294 30.04 33.46 22.39
N ILE A 295 29.25 34.51 22.10
CA ILE A 295 27.79 34.44 22.01
C ILE A 295 27.37 33.88 20.65
N PHE A 296 28.14 34.16 19.59
CA PHE A 296 27.85 33.65 18.24
C PHE A 296 28.26 32.18 18.04
N LEU A 297 29.22 31.67 18.81
CA LEU A 297 29.67 30.28 18.67
C LEU A 297 28.54 29.24 18.93
N PRO A 298 27.74 29.34 20.01
CA PRO A 298 26.58 28.46 20.20
C PRO A 298 25.55 28.53 19.07
N PHE A 299 25.37 29.69 18.45
CA PHE A 299 24.45 29.85 17.31
C PHE A 299 24.87 28.98 16.13
N PHE A 300 26.15 28.99 15.76
CA PHE A 300 26.65 28.16 14.66
C PHE A 300 26.60 26.66 14.98
N ILE A 301 26.84 26.28 16.24
CA ILE A 301 26.71 24.87 16.69
C ILE A 301 25.26 24.41 16.59
N GLN A 302 24.31 25.21 17.07
CA GLN A 302 22.88 24.89 17.03
C GLN A 302 22.32 24.86 15.61
N TYR A 303 22.73 25.81 14.76
CA TYR A 303 22.38 25.82 13.35
C TYR A 303 22.94 24.60 12.62
N GLY A 304 24.20 24.24 12.87
CA GLY A 304 24.81 23.02 12.34
C GLY A 304 24.07 21.76 12.78
N ALA A 305 23.65 21.67 14.04
CA ALA A 305 22.85 20.57 14.55
C ALA A 305 21.46 20.49 13.88
N LEU A 306 20.80 21.62 13.61
CA LEU A 306 19.53 21.65 12.88
C LEU A 306 19.71 21.17 11.43
N VAL A 307 20.74 21.66 10.74
CA VAL A 307 21.05 21.22 9.37
C VAL A 307 21.28 19.71 9.36
N LEU A 308 22.14 19.21 10.26
CA LEU A 308 22.38 17.78 10.43
C LEU A 308 21.08 17.01 10.68
N TYR A 309 20.26 17.45 11.63
CA TYR A 309 18.97 16.83 11.93
C TYR A 309 18.07 16.74 10.69
N THR A 310 17.94 17.84 9.93
CA THR A 310 17.12 17.84 8.71
C THR A 310 17.70 16.96 7.61
N THR A 311 19.03 16.92 7.44
CA THR A 311 19.66 16.08 6.42
C THR A 311 19.67 14.59 6.77
N PHE A 312 19.79 14.24 8.05
CA PHE A 312 19.82 12.85 8.51
C PHE A 312 18.42 12.25 8.68
N MET A 313 17.40 13.06 8.96
CA MET A 313 16.00 12.61 8.95
C MET A 313 15.45 12.40 7.53
N ASP A 314 15.96 13.14 6.54
CA ASP A 314 15.55 13.01 5.14
C ASP A 314 16.42 12.02 4.35
N ALA A 315 17.49 11.49 4.95
CA ALA A 315 18.20 10.34 4.39
C ALA A 315 17.29 9.13 4.61
N PRO A 316 16.83 8.43 3.56
CA PRO A 316 16.27 7.10 3.78
C PRO A 316 17.34 6.32 4.54
N PHE A 317 16.96 5.71 5.66
CA PHE A 317 17.75 4.66 6.28
C PHE A 317 17.84 3.49 5.29
N ALA A 318 18.62 3.67 4.22
CA ALA A 318 19.30 2.58 3.57
C ALA A 318 20.41 2.19 4.56
N TRP A 319 20.37 0.94 5.02
CA TRP A 319 21.27 0.31 6.01
C TRP A 319 20.85 0.44 7.48
N LEU A 320 19.91 -0.41 7.87
CA LEU A 320 20.14 -1.67 8.62
C LEU A 320 18.98 -2.62 8.32
#